data_AF-A0A537SFY4-F1
#
_entry.id   AF-A0A537SFY4-F1
#
_cell.length_a   1.000
_cell.length_b   1.000
_cell.length_c   1.000
_cell.angle_alpha   90.00
_cell.angle_beta   90.00
_cell.angle_gamma   90.00
#
_symmetry.space_group_name_H-M   'P 1'
#
loop_
_entity.id
_entity.type
_entity.pdbx_description
1 polymer ?
#
loop_
_entity_poly.entity_id
_entity_poly.type
_entity_poly.pdbx_seq_one_letter_code
_entity_poly.pdbx_strand_id
1 'polypeptide(L)'
;MIRRLEDGTNDFADLRWGFPPARPKGAPIINFRSEGRRFPVGRCLIPASHFFEFTGTKSPKQKWKFTKAGEDWFCFAGLWRPMPQGGEAFTLLTTAPGPDVAPIHDRQMVVLERSDWSAWLELTANEAEL
;
A
#
# COMPACT_ATOMS: atom_id res chain seq x y z
N MET A 1 -8.32 -5.67 3.95
CA MET A 1 -7.35 -4.70 4.55
C MET A 1 -7.64 -4.57 6.04
N ILE A 2 -6.81 -3.86 6.82
CA ILE A 2 -7.11 -3.52 8.22
C ILE A 2 -7.21 -1.99 8.34
N ARG A 3 -8.29 -1.48 8.93
CA ARG A 3 -8.50 -0.05 9.22
C ARG A 3 -8.93 0.14 10.66
N ARG A 4 -8.67 1.34 11.19
CA ARG A 4 -9.22 1.75 12.48
C ARG A 4 -10.59 2.40 12.29
N LEU A 5 -11.55 2.03 13.13
CA LEU A 5 -12.89 2.62 13.20
C LEU A 5 -12.93 3.79 14.19
N GLU A 6 -14.01 4.57 14.15
CA GLU A 6 -14.19 5.74 15.04
C GLU A 6 -14.25 5.37 16.53
N ASP A 7 -14.73 4.16 16.85
CA ASP A 7 -14.77 3.63 18.21
C ASP A 7 -13.39 3.14 18.72
N GLY A 8 -12.35 3.26 17.89
CA GLY A 8 -10.98 2.87 18.21
C GLY A 8 -10.67 1.40 17.99
N THR A 9 -11.64 0.58 17.55
CA THR A 9 -11.40 -0.81 17.18
C THR A 9 -10.81 -0.92 15.76
N ASN A 10 -10.26 -2.10 15.44
CA ASN A 10 -9.76 -2.40 14.11
C ASN A 10 -10.73 -3.34 13.38
N ASP A 11 -10.97 -3.05 12.10
CA ASP A 11 -11.86 -3.79 11.22
C ASP A 11 -11.07 -4.44 10.06
N PHE A 12 -11.46 -5.67 9.71
CA PHE A 12 -11.03 -6.34 8.49
C PHE A 12 -12.09 -6.16 7.41
N ALA A 13 -11.78 -5.33 6.42
CA ALA A 13 -12.72 -5.01 5.35
C ALA A 13 -12.21 -5.44 3.97
N ASP A 14 -13.13 -5.99 3.18
CA ASP A 14 -12.94 -6.30 1.76
C ASP A 14 -13.39 -5.10 0.92
N LEU A 15 -12.40 -4.34 0.44
CA LEU A 15 -12.60 -3.12 -0.31
C LEU A 15 -12.12 -3.28 -1.75
N ARG A 16 -12.64 -2.46 -2.67
CA ARG A 16 -12.16 -2.44 -4.05
C ARG A 16 -10.71 -1.94 -4.10
N TRP A 17 -9.82 -2.67 -4.78
CA TRP A 17 -8.46 -2.17 -5.02
C TRP A 17 -8.45 -1.17 -6.19
N GLY A 18 -8.08 0.07 -5.87
CA GLY A 18 -7.85 1.15 -6.81
C GLY A 18 -8.86 2.30 -6.67
N PHE A 19 -8.36 3.50 -6.42
CA PHE A 19 -9.18 4.72 -6.45
C PHE A 19 -9.62 5.08 -7.88
N PRO A 20 -10.67 5.91 -8.05
CA PRO A 20 -11.06 6.43 -9.34
C PRO A 20 -9.88 7.12 -10.03
N PRO A 21 -9.79 7.02 -11.36
CA PRO A 21 -8.82 7.79 -12.11
C PRO A 21 -9.05 9.29 -11.90
N ALA A 22 -7.97 10.06 -11.92
CA ALA A 22 -8.06 11.53 -11.88
C ALA A 22 -8.67 12.13 -13.17
N ARG A 23 -8.76 11.34 -14.26
CA ARG A 23 -9.27 11.77 -15.56
C ARG A 23 -10.33 10.79 -16.10
N PRO A 24 -11.30 11.27 -16.89
CA PRO A 24 -12.25 10.39 -17.57
C PRO A 24 -11.54 9.27 -18.34
N LYS A 25 -12.05 8.04 -18.24
CA LYS A 25 -11.51 6.82 -18.89
C LYS A 25 -10.07 6.44 -18.50
N GLY A 26 -9.52 6.99 -17.41
CA GLY A 26 -8.22 6.57 -16.89
C GLY A 26 -8.26 5.20 -16.18
N ALA A 27 -7.10 4.59 -16.00
CA ALA A 27 -6.94 3.40 -15.16
C ALA A 27 -7.09 3.75 -13.67
N PRO A 28 -7.58 2.83 -12.83
CA PRO A 28 -7.69 3.05 -11.40
C PRO A 28 -6.31 3.28 -10.75
N ILE A 29 -6.28 4.08 -9.70
CA ILE A 29 -5.05 4.37 -8.96
C ILE A 29 -4.85 3.27 -7.91
N ILE A 30 -4.18 2.19 -8.31
CA ILE A 30 -3.87 1.03 -7.44
C ILE A 30 -2.65 1.27 -6.55
N ASN A 31 -1.77 2.19 -6.96
CA ASN A 31 -0.56 2.62 -6.25
C ASN A 31 -0.52 4.15 -6.19
N PHE A 32 -0.14 4.69 -5.03
CA PHE A 32 -0.06 6.11 -4.76
C PHE A 32 1.33 6.47 -4.20
N ARG A 33 1.97 7.53 -4.71
CA ARG A 33 3.33 7.92 -4.28
C ARG A 33 3.29 8.62 -2.92
N SER A 34 4.08 8.17 -1.95
CA SER A 34 4.04 8.68 -0.57
C SER A 34 4.91 9.92 -0.32
N GLU A 35 5.97 10.12 -1.09
CA GLU A 35 7.02 11.09 -0.75
C GLU A 35 6.52 12.53 -0.71
N GLY A 36 6.90 13.26 0.35
CA GLY A 36 6.55 14.67 0.54
C GLY A 36 5.07 14.89 0.85
N ARG A 37 4.32 13.86 1.24
CA ARG A 37 2.88 13.94 1.54
C ARG A 37 2.58 13.59 2.99
N ARG A 38 1.38 14.00 3.41
CA ARG A 38 0.79 13.68 4.70
C ARG A 38 -0.55 12.97 4.46
N PHE A 39 -0.87 12.05 5.34
CA PHE A 39 -2.04 11.17 5.27
C PHE A 39 -2.81 11.24 6.59
N PRO A 40 -3.49 12.36 6.88
CA PRO A 40 -4.20 12.54 8.15
C PRO A 40 -5.47 11.70 8.27
N VAL A 41 -5.95 11.12 7.17
CA VAL A 41 -7.20 10.35 7.12
C VAL A 41 -7.05 9.14 6.21
N GLY A 42 -7.85 8.11 6.48
CA GLY A 42 -7.99 6.96 5.60
C GLY A 42 -6.79 6.03 5.57
N ARG A 43 -5.90 6.04 6.58
CA ARG A 43 -4.80 5.06 6.65
C ARG A 43 -5.35 3.65 6.86
N CYS A 44 -4.77 2.67 6.17
CA CYS A 44 -5.02 1.25 6.38
C CYS A 44 -3.75 0.42 6.19
N LEU A 45 -3.79 -0.82 6.68
CA LEU A 45 -2.77 -1.84 6.43
C LEU A 45 -3.30 -2.84 5.40
N ILE A 46 -2.44 -3.27 4.48
CA ILE A 46 -2.76 -4.31 3.51
C ILE A 46 -1.90 -5.54 3.82
N PRO A 47 -2.45 -6.57 4.48
CA PRO A 47 -1.73 -7.81 4.72
C PRO A 47 -1.36 -8.50 3.41
N ALA A 48 -0.14 -9.00 3.33
CA ALA A 48 0.35 -9.79 2.21
C ALA A 48 1.37 -10.83 2.70
N SER A 49 1.41 -11.99 2.05
CA SER A 49 2.48 -12.98 2.23
C SER A 49 3.66 -12.76 1.29
N HIS A 50 3.41 -12.11 0.15
CA HIS A 50 4.42 -11.79 -0.85
C HIS A 50 3.91 -10.74 -1.85
N PHE A 51 4.82 -10.19 -2.65
CA PHE A 51 4.48 -9.42 -3.85
C PHE A 51 5.32 -9.86 -5.05
N PHE A 52 4.95 -9.37 -6.24
CA PHE A 52 5.68 -9.66 -7.47
C PHE A 52 6.13 -8.38 -8.14
N GLU A 53 7.33 -8.42 -8.73
CA GLU A 53 7.80 -7.42 -9.68
C GLU A 53 8.31 -8.08 -10.96
N PHE A 54 8.45 -7.28 -12.02
CA PHE A 54 8.73 -7.79 -13.35
C PHE A 54 9.88 -7.03 -14.03
N THR A 55 10.90 -7.75 -14.48
CA THR A 55 11.99 -7.18 -15.30
C THR A 55 11.83 -7.54 -16.78
N GLY A 56 12.32 -6.66 -17.65
CA GLY A 56 12.32 -6.84 -19.10
C GLY A 56 11.38 -5.90 -19.85
N THR A 57 11.78 -5.54 -21.07
CA THR A 57 11.06 -4.59 -21.93
C THR A 57 10.11 -5.28 -22.92
N LYS A 58 10.26 -6.59 -23.12
CA LYS A 58 9.42 -7.42 -24.01
C LYS A 58 8.79 -8.57 -23.24
N SER A 59 7.59 -8.95 -23.64
CA SER A 59 6.89 -10.10 -23.07
C SER A 59 7.44 -11.43 -23.62
N PRO A 60 7.48 -12.51 -22.82
CA PRO A 60 7.12 -12.54 -21.40
C PRO A 60 8.21 -11.88 -20.53
N LYS A 61 7.77 -11.06 -19.56
CA LYS A 61 8.69 -10.45 -18.59
C LYS A 61 9.11 -11.48 -17.54
N GLN A 62 10.35 -11.37 -17.06
CA GLN A 62 10.81 -12.18 -15.93
C GLN A 62 10.06 -11.75 -14.68
N LYS A 63 9.44 -12.71 -13.99
CA LYS A 63 8.66 -12.49 -12.77
C LYS A 63 9.52 -12.80 -11.55
N TRP A 64 9.54 -11.88 -10.60
CA TRP A 64 10.25 -11.99 -9.32
C TRP A 64 9.23 -12.04 -8.19
N LYS A 65 9.42 -12.95 -7.23
CA LYS A 65 8.59 -13.07 -6.02
C LYS A 65 9.39 -12.57 -4.83
N PHE A 66 8.83 -11.66 -4.06
CA PHE A 66 9.43 -11.13 -2.84
C PHE A 66 8.64 -11.55 -1.61
N THR A 67 9.35 -11.99 -0.59
CA THR A 67 8.84 -12.36 0.74
C THR A 67 9.64 -11.59 1.79
N LYS A 68 9.04 -11.28 2.95
CA LYS A 68 9.78 -10.67 4.06
C LYS A 68 10.62 -11.74 4.75
N ALA A 69 11.91 -11.49 4.91
CA ALA A 69 12.81 -12.45 5.55
C ALA A 69 12.39 -12.68 7.00
N GLY A 70 12.24 -13.95 7.40
CA GLY A 70 11.87 -14.32 8.77
C GLY A 70 10.39 -14.12 9.13
N GLU A 71 9.53 -13.72 8.18
CA GLU A 71 8.10 -13.49 8.43
C GLU A 71 7.23 -14.11 7.34
N ASP A 72 6.20 -14.86 7.74
CA ASP A 72 5.24 -15.48 6.81
C ASP A 72 4.32 -14.46 6.12
N TRP A 73 4.14 -13.29 6.73
CA TRP A 73 3.32 -12.21 6.23
C TRP A 73 3.70 -10.87 6.85
N PHE A 74 3.38 -9.81 6.13
CA PHE A 74 3.68 -8.43 6.48
C PHE A 74 2.55 -7.51 5.99
N CYS A 75 2.64 -6.22 6.29
CA CYS A 75 1.65 -5.24 5.84
C CYS A 75 2.29 -4.16 4.98
N PHE A 76 1.60 -3.77 3.91
CA PHE A 76 1.87 -2.51 3.24
C PHE A 76 1.10 -1.37 3.90
N ALA A 77 1.68 -0.17 3.88
CA ALA A 77 0.94 1.06 4.13
C ALA A 77 0.01 1.34 2.94
N GLY A 78 -1.24 1.71 3.22
CA GLY A 78 -2.16 2.14 2.20
C GLY A 78 -3.16 3.16 2.68
N LEU A 79 -4.00 3.58 1.75
CA LEU A 79 -5.10 4.50 2.01
C LEU A 79 -6.41 3.88 1.56
N TRP A 80 -7.48 4.19 2.27
CA TRP A 80 -8.85 3.86 1.90
C TRP A 80 -9.75 5.10 1.96
N ARG A 81 -10.84 5.08 1.18
CA ARG A 81 -11.88 6.13 1.24
C ARG A 81 -13.21 5.65 0.67
N PRO A 82 -14.33 6.27 1.08
CA PRO A 82 -15.60 6.14 0.38
C PRO A 82 -15.52 6.71 -1.04
N MET A 83 -16.34 6.16 -1.92
CA MET A 83 -16.33 6.43 -3.35
C MET A 83 -17.56 7.26 -3.75
N PRO A 84 -17.43 8.24 -4.67
CA PRO A 84 -18.56 9.09 -5.06
C PRO A 84 -19.75 8.31 -5.66
N GLN A 85 -19.48 7.18 -6.32
CA GLN A 85 -20.50 6.32 -6.93
C GLN A 85 -21.03 5.24 -5.97
N GLY A 86 -20.68 5.32 -4.67
CA GLY A 86 -21.00 4.31 -3.67
C GLY A 86 -19.89 3.27 -3.49
N GLY A 87 -19.89 2.66 -2.31
CA GLY A 87 -18.86 1.73 -1.87
C GLY A 87 -17.57 2.41 -1.42
N GLU A 88 -16.55 1.59 -1.21
CA GLU A 88 -15.27 1.99 -0.64
C GLU A 88 -14.13 1.35 -1.46
N ALA A 89 -13.01 2.04 -1.53
CA ALA A 89 -11.83 1.56 -2.23
C ALA A 89 -10.57 1.81 -1.41
N PHE A 90 -9.49 1.11 -1.76
CA PHE A 90 -8.16 1.30 -1.19
C PHE A 90 -7.08 1.40 -2.27
N THR A 91 -5.91 1.94 -1.91
CA THR A 91 -4.70 2.01 -2.74
C THR A 91 -3.49 1.70 -1.88
N LEU A 92 -2.43 1.18 -2.48
CA LEU A 92 -1.15 0.96 -1.81
C LEU A 92 -0.32 2.25 -1.86
N LEU A 93 0.41 2.56 -0.79
CA LEU A 93 1.45 3.57 -0.86
C LEU A 93 2.72 2.97 -1.45
N THR A 94 3.43 3.77 -2.23
CA THR A 94 4.73 3.42 -2.82
C THR A 94 5.77 4.46 -2.45
N THR A 95 7.03 4.02 -2.37
CA THR A 95 8.21 4.83 -2.11
C THR A 95 9.33 4.49 -3.11
N ALA A 96 10.49 5.14 -2.97
CA ALA A 96 11.73 4.70 -3.61
C ALA A 96 12.07 3.25 -3.19
N PRO A 97 12.60 2.43 -4.10
CA PRO A 97 12.88 1.03 -3.81
C PRO A 97 14.08 0.88 -2.88
N GLY A 98 14.00 -0.11 -1.99
CA GLY A 98 15.16 -0.59 -1.25
C GLY A 98 16.14 -1.37 -2.15
N PRO A 99 17.31 -1.77 -1.61
CA PRO A 99 18.39 -2.40 -2.38
C PRO A 99 17.99 -3.71 -3.07
N ASP A 100 17.03 -4.45 -2.51
CA ASP A 100 16.56 -5.71 -3.10
C ASP A 100 15.63 -5.50 -4.30
N VAL A 101 14.89 -4.39 -4.32
CA VAL A 101 13.90 -4.10 -5.37
C VAL A 101 14.48 -3.18 -6.46
N ALA A 102 15.41 -2.30 -6.11
CA ALA A 102 16.00 -1.32 -7.03
C ALA A 102 16.61 -1.91 -8.32
N PRO A 103 17.25 -3.10 -8.30
CA PRO A 103 17.72 -3.75 -9.53
C PRO A 103 16.61 -4.23 -10.46
N ILE A 104 15.38 -4.32 -9.96
CA ILE A 104 14.23 -4.95 -10.61
C ILE A 104 13.17 -3.92 -11.01
N HIS A 105 12.89 -2.94 -10.16
CA HIS A 105 11.84 -1.93 -10.37
C HIS A 105 12.21 -0.59 -9.71
N ASP A 106 11.73 0.52 -10.28
CA ASP A 106 12.06 1.90 -9.86
C ASP A 106 11.19 2.41 -8.69
N ARG A 107 10.27 1.57 -8.21
CA ARG A 107 9.31 1.82 -7.14
C ARG A 107 9.07 0.56 -6.34
N GLN A 108 8.75 0.74 -5.08
CA GLN A 108 8.36 -0.33 -4.17
C GLN A 108 7.14 0.11 -3.35
N MET A 109 6.28 -0.83 -2.96
CA MET A 109 5.25 -0.56 -1.95
C MET A 109 5.90 -0.26 -0.60
N VAL A 110 5.30 0.64 0.18
CA VAL A 110 5.76 0.92 1.55
C VAL A 110 5.45 -0.30 2.42
N VAL A 111 6.47 -1.09 2.75
CA VAL A 111 6.39 -2.22 3.69
C VAL A 111 6.63 -1.67 5.09
N LEU A 112 5.65 -1.82 5.98
CA LEU A 112 5.76 -1.36 7.37
C LEU A 112 6.30 -2.48 8.26
N GLU A 113 7.24 -2.13 9.14
CA GLU A 113 7.63 -3.03 10.22
C GLU A 113 6.47 -3.25 11.19
N ARG A 114 6.42 -4.44 11.81
CA ARG A 114 5.31 -4.84 12.67
C ARG A 114 5.11 -3.92 13.87
N SER A 115 6.19 -3.33 14.36
CA SER A 115 6.17 -2.31 15.43
C SER A 115 5.43 -1.03 15.03
N ASP A 116 5.37 -0.73 13.74
CA ASP A 116 4.91 0.56 13.21
C ASP A 116 3.45 0.51 12.75
N TRP A 117 2.83 -0.67 12.78
CA TRP A 117 1.45 -0.87 12.34
C TRP A 117 0.44 -0.05 13.15
N SER A 118 0.56 -0.07 14.48
CA SER A 118 -0.30 0.74 15.34
C SER A 118 -0.03 2.23 15.13
N ALA A 119 1.24 2.62 15.04
CA ALA A 119 1.60 4.03 14.83
C ALA A 119 1.07 4.57 13.49
N TRP A 120 1.10 3.74 12.45
CA TRP A 120 0.49 4.03 11.17
C TRP A 120 -1.02 4.24 11.30
N LEU A 121 -1.75 3.28 11.88
CA LEU A 121 -3.22 3.34 12.00
C LEU A 121 -3.72 4.44 12.95
N GLU A 122 -2.96 4.74 14.01
CA GLU A 122 -3.36 5.66 15.09
C GLU A 122 -2.83 7.09 14.91
N LEU A 123 -2.08 7.35 13.83
CA LEU A 123 -1.49 8.66 13.56
C LEU A 123 -0.51 9.14 14.65
N THR A 124 0.11 8.23 15.40
CA THR A 124 0.96 8.58 16.55
C THR A 124 2.42 8.85 16.16
N ALA A 125 2.80 8.63 14.90
CA ALA A 125 4.10 8.98 14.34
C ALA A 125 3.97 9.63 12.95
N ASN A 126 5.01 10.36 12.55
CA ASN A 126 5.08 10.97 11.23
C ASN A 126 5.24 9.90 10.15
N GLU A 127 4.58 10.07 9.02
CA GLU A 127 4.65 9.10 7.91
C GLU A 127 6.04 8.95 7.32
N ALA A 128 6.91 9.95 7.47
CA ALA A 128 8.30 9.89 7.01
C ALA A 128 9.22 9.12 7.98
N GLU A 129 8.75 8.81 9.18
CA GLU A 129 9.48 8.07 10.23
C GLU A 129 9.05 6.59 10.30
N LEU A 130 8.07 6.19 9.47
CA LEU A 130 7.47 4.85 9.39
C LEU A 130 7.81 4.16 8.07
#